data_AF-A0A525KFP8-F1
#
_entry.id   AF-A0A525KFP8-F1
#
_cell.length_a   1.000
_cell.length_b   1.000
_cell.length_c   1.000
_cell.angle_alpha   90.00
_cell.angle_beta   90.00
_cell.angle_gamma   90.00
#
_symmetry.space_group_name_H-M   'P 1'
#
loop_
_entity.id
_entity.type
_entity.pdbx_description
1 polymer ?
#
loop_
_entity_poly.entity_id
_entity_poly.type
_entity_poly.pdbx_seq_one_letter_code
_entity_poly.pdbx_strand_id
1 'polypeptide(L)'
;MPGREPRLHLTYNQWPVADRLLWERAFCNDDPFAEATRLAKASQEGCLWAWRRFLGFLAIYEPTALEIAPNERLTAERVRAVVSHLAETNAPRSVVSHVNALYLGARVMMPEHDWSWLKAIKARLLAAAPARSQARPVITSVQLLDIGQQLMDENKPEPGAPISLHDAIRYRDGLMVALLAFVPIRRKNLAALEIDRHLVREGSRWFVVIPREETKTGTPIEFLLPELLVLYLTVYLDVVRPRILRGATCSALWVSPIGNRALSEVGLEKSFNRLSIRVGFRITPHDARDAAATTWAIAMPGQIGIARDLLAHSDLRTTTRHYNRARGIEASRAYHQVTAAMRTKRPFRRS
;
A
#
# COMPACT_ATOMS: atom_id res chain seq x y z
N MET A 1 -41.68 -9.42 -6.38
CA MET A 1 -40.39 -8.70 -6.53
C MET A 1 -39.28 -9.71 -6.33
N PRO A 2 -38.36 -9.90 -7.29
CA PRO A 2 -37.21 -10.78 -7.07
C PRO A 2 -36.35 -10.17 -5.95
N GLY A 3 -36.09 -10.96 -4.91
CA GLY A 3 -35.30 -10.55 -3.76
C GLY A 3 -33.93 -10.04 -4.19
N ARG A 4 -33.41 -9.06 -3.44
CA ARG A 4 -32.09 -8.45 -3.65
C ARG A 4 -31.04 -9.55 -3.85
N GLU A 5 -30.29 -9.50 -4.95
CA GLU A 5 -29.20 -10.45 -5.20
C GLU A 5 -28.33 -10.59 -3.94
N PRO A 6 -28.07 -11.82 -3.48
CA PRO A 6 -27.31 -12.04 -2.28
C PRO A 6 -25.92 -11.41 -2.41
N ARG A 7 -25.57 -10.57 -1.44
CA ARG A 7 -24.25 -9.95 -1.38
C ARG A 7 -23.21 -11.07 -1.19
N LEU A 8 -22.14 -11.07 -1.99
CA LEU A 8 -21.00 -12.01 -1.93
C LEU A 8 -20.33 -12.15 -0.53
N HIS A 9 -20.77 -11.38 0.46
CA HIS A 9 -20.30 -11.43 1.84
C HIS A 9 -21.50 -11.53 2.78
N LEU A 10 -21.58 -12.61 3.54
CA LEU A 10 -22.56 -12.74 4.61
C LEU A 10 -22.18 -11.77 5.73
N THR A 11 -23.12 -10.96 6.19
CA THR A 11 -22.86 -10.05 7.32
C THR A 11 -22.73 -10.84 8.62
N TYR A 12 -21.96 -10.35 9.59
CA TYR A 12 -21.70 -11.08 10.84
C TYR A 12 -23.00 -11.51 11.54
N ASN A 13 -24.02 -10.65 11.54
CA ASN A 13 -25.33 -10.94 12.13
C ASN A 13 -26.09 -12.07 11.41
N GLN A 14 -25.75 -12.34 10.14
CA GLN A 14 -26.35 -13.41 9.33
C GLN A 14 -25.54 -14.70 9.36
N TRP A 15 -24.40 -14.74 10.05
CA TRP A 15 -23.61 -15.95 10.18
C TRP A 15 -24.38 -17.04 10.93
N PRO A 16 -24.18 -18.33 10.58
CA PRO A 16 -24.64 -19.42 11.43
C PRO A 16 -24.09 -19.26 12.85
N VAL A 17 -24.90 -19.66 13.84
CA VAL A 17 -24.56 -19.49 15.25
C VAL A 17 -23.21 -20.16 15.58
N ALA A 18 -22.95 -21.35 15.02
CA ALA A 18 -21.70 -22.08 15.21
C ALA A 18 -20.47 -21.26 14.77
N ASP A 19 -20.54 -20.56 13.64
CA ASP A 19 -19.44 -19.73 13.14
C ASP A 19 -19.18 -18.51 14.02
N ARG A 20 -20.24 -17.85 14.52
CA ARG A 20 -20.08 -16.72 15.45
C ARG A 20 -19.41 -17.17 16.75
N LEU A 21 -19.86 -18.28 17.32
CA LEU A 21 -19.29 -18.83 18.56
C LEU A 21 -17.83 -19.28 18.40
N LEU A 22 -17.45 -19.80 17.23
CA LEU A 22 -16.05 -20.10 16.92
C LEU A 22 -15.24 -18.81 16.79
N TRP A 23 -15.77 -17.81 16.08
CA TRP A 23 -15.10 -16.54 15.88
C TRP A 23 -14.86 -15.78 17.19
N GLU A 24 -15.88 -15.70 18.05
CA GLU A 24 -15.80 -15.04 19.36
C GLU A 24 -14.78 -15.73 20.28
N ARG A 25 -14.82 -17.06 20.39
CA ARG A 25 -13.81 -17.80 21.17
C ARG A 25 -12.39 -17.62 20.64
N ALA A 26 -12.25 -17.59 19.31
CA ALA A 26 -10.96 -17.54 18.67
C ALA A 26 -10.32 -16.14 18.70
N PHE A 27 -11.08 -15.11 18.37
CA PHE A 27 -10.56 -13.76 18.09
C PHE A 27 -10.99 -12.69 19.10
N CYS A 28 -11.95 -12.98 19.99
CA CYS A 28 -12.42 -12.06 21.01
C CYS A 28 -12.08 -12.51 22.44
N ASN A 29 -11.25 -13.55 22.58
CA ASN A 29 -10.71 -13.98 23.86
C ASN A 29 -9.44 -13.19 24.21
N ASP A 30 -9.32 -12.78 25.48
CA ASP A 30 -8.16 -12.09 26.03
C ASP A 30 -7.03 -13.05 26.46
N ASP A 31 -7.16 -14.34 26.16
CA ASP A 31 -6.11 -15.34 26.43
C ASP A 31 -4.81 -15.00 25.68
N PRO A 32 -3.72 -14.64 26.39
CA PRO A 32 -2.46 -14.28 25.76
C PRO A 32 -1.80 -15.46 25.01
N PHE A 33 -2.21 -16.70 25.29
CA PHE A 33 -1.69 -17.91 24.65
C PHE A 33 -2.49 -18.35 23.42
N ALA A 34 -3.64 -17.73 23.14
CA ALA A 34 -4.47 -18.08 21.99
C ALA A 34 -3.73 -17.83 20.66
N GLU A 35 -3.94 -18.69 19.66
CA GLU A 35 -3.28 -18.52 18.35
C GLU A 35 -3.60 -17.17 17.67
N ALA A 36 -4.77 -16.59 17.98
CA ALA A 36 -5.20 -15.29 17.42
C ALA A 36 -4.35 -14.11 17.89
N THR A 37 -3.79 -14.14 19.11
CA THR A 37 -2.95 -13.06 19.65
C THR A 37 -1.62 -12.95 18.89
N ARG A 38 -1.20 -14.02 18.21
CA ARG A 38 -0.03 -14.05 17.32
C ARG A 38 -0.28 -13.37 15.97
N LEU A 39 -1.54 -13.09 15.62
CA LEU A 39 -1.90 -12.40 14.39
C LEU A 39 -2.08 -10.89 14.64
N ALA A 40 -1.46 -10.06 13.80
CA ALA A 40 -1.73 -8.63 13.81
C ALA A 40 -3.22 -8.34 13.53
N LYS A 41 -3.77 -7.26 14.09
CA LYS A 41 -5.18 -6.87 13.91
C LYS A 41 -5.64 -6.86 12.43
N ALA A 42 -4.79 -6.38 11.52
CA ALA A 42 -5.08 -6.39 10.08
C ALA A 42 -5.18 -7.81 9.48
N SER A 43 -4.43 -8.77 10.02
CA SER A 43 -4.52 -10.18 9.61
C SER A 43 -5.79 -10.83 10.16
N GLN A 44 -6.20 -10.49 11.39
CA GLN A 44 -7.49 -10.93 11.95
C GLN A 44 -8.65 -10.40 11.11
N GLU A 45 -8.64 -9.11 10.74
CA GLU A 45 -9.63 -8.52 9.83
C GLU A 45 -9.64 -9.22 8.45
N GLY A 46 -8.48 -9.57 7.92
CA GLY A 46 -8.38 -10.38 6.70
C GLY A 46 -9.05 -11.74 6.82
N CYS A 47 -8.86 -12.43 7.95
CA CYS A 47 -9.53 -13.71 8.24
C CYS A 47 -11.05 -13.53 8.30
N LEU A 48 -11.53 -12.46 8.94
CA LEU A 48 -12.96 -12.13 9.02
C LEU A 48 -13.54 -11.99 7.62
N TRP A 49 -12.96 -11.14 6.77
CA TRP A 49 -13.45 -10.93 5.41
C TRP A 49 -13.41 -12.19 4.55
N ALA A 50 -12.37 -13.02 4.70
CA ALA A 50 -12.29 -14.29 4.00
C ALA A 50 -13.41 -15.24 4.43
N TRP A 51 -13.66 -15.37 5.74
CA TRP A 51 -14.73 -16.20 6.27
C TRP A 51 -16.12 -15.70 5.83
N ARG A 52 -16.35 -14.37 5.90
CA ARG A 52 -17.60 -13.73 5.45
C ARG A 52 -17.90 -14.04 3.98
N ARG A 53 -16.86 -14.05 3.14
CA ARG A 53 -17.00 -14.31 1.71
C ARG A 53 -17.19 -15.80 1.41
N PHE A 54 -16.55 -16.68 2.18
CA PHE A 54 -16.80 -18.12 2.10
C PHE A 54 -18.26 -18.45 2.45
N LEU A 55 -18.75 -17.95 3.59
CA LEU A 55 -20.15 -18.14 3.98
C LEU A 55 -21.12 -17.47 3.00
N GLY A 56 -20.76 -16.30 2.49
CA GLY A 56 -21.52 -15.61 1.45
C GLY A 56 -21.65 -16.45 0.18
N PHE A 57 -20.56 -17.09 -0.27
CA PHE A 57 -20.59 -18.00 -1.41
C PHE A 57 -21.52 -19.19 -1.15
N LEU A 58 -21.41 -19.84 0.00
CA LEU A 58 -22.29 -20.98 0.33
C LEU A 58 -23.76 -20.55 0.41
N ALA A 59 -24.06 -19.39 0.99
CA ALA A 59 -25.42 -18.85 1.04
C ALA A 59 -26.07 -18.68 -0.34
N ILE A 60 -25.26 -18.54 -1.40
CA ILE A 60 -25.71 -18.35 -2.78
C ILE A 60 -25.82 -19.68 -3.52
N TYR A 61 -24.75 -20.49 -3.45
CA TYR A 61 -24.57 -21.64 -4.33
C TYR A 61 -24.85 -22.99 -3.65
N GLU A 62 -24.79 -23.06 -2.32
CA GLU A 62 -25.06 -24.28 -1.55
C GLU A 62 -25.64 -23.92 -0.15
N PRO A 63 -26.85 -23.36 -0.06
CA PRO A 63 -27.36 -22.80 1.20
C PRO A 63 -27.47 -23.83 2.32
N THR A 64 -27.78 -25.09 1.99
CA THR A 64 -27.85 -26.21 2.94
C THR A 64 -26.51 -26.49 3.62
N ALA A 65 -25.38 -26.12 3.00
CA ALA A 65 -24.07 -26.25 3.63
C ALA A 65 -23.91 -25.36 4.87
N LEU A 66 -24.70 -24.29 5.01
CA LEU A 66 -24.68 -23.43 6.21
C LEU A 66 -25.21 -24.14 7.47
N GLU A 67 -25.94 -25.25 7.31
CA GLU A 67 -26.44 -26.07 8.42
C GLU A 67 -25.39 -27.09 8.90
N ILE A 68 -24.42 -27.43 8.04
CA ILE A 68 -23.33 -28.36 8.34
C ILE A 68 -22.37 -27.73 9.36
N ALA A 69 -21.79 -28.54 10.25
CA ALA A 69 -20.78 -28.08 11.21
C ALA A 69 -19.57 -27.42 10.50
N PRO A 70 -18.99 -26.32 11.02
CA PRO A 70 -17.96 -25.56 10.30
C PRO A 70 -16.75 -26.37 9.83
N ASN A 71 -16.33 -27.38 10.60
CA ASN A 71 -15.20 -28.24 10.26
C ASN A 71 -15.50 -29.19 9.08
N GLU A 72 -16.73 -29.68 8.98
CA GLU A 72 -17.18 -30.54 7.86
C GLU A 72 -17.63 -29.69 6.66
N ARG A 73 -18.02 -28.43 6.92
CA ARG A 73 -18.39 -27.48 5.89
C ARG A 73 -17.18 -27.06 5.06
N LEU A 74 -16.03 -26.82 5.69
CA LEU A 74 -14.82 -26.39 4.99
C LEU A 74 -14.10 -27.59 4.35
N THR A 75 -14.45 -27.89 3.09
CA THR A 75 -13.88 -29.00 2.32
C THR A 75 -13.02 -28.53 1.15
N ALA A 76 -12.15 -29.41 0.64
CA ALA A 76 -11.35 -29.12 -0.56
C ALA A 76 -12.21 -28.83 -1.80
N GLU A 77 -13.38 -29.47 -1.90
CA GLU A 77 -14.32 -29.28 -3.00
C GLU A 77 -14.96 -27.89 -2.96
N ARG A 78 -15.51 -27.47 -1.82
CA ARG A 78 -16.08 -26.13 -1.67
C ARG A 78 -15.04 -25.03 -1.80
N VAL A 79 -13.83 -25.26 -1.29
CA VAL A 79 -12.70 -24.33 -1.51
C VAL A 79 -12.36 -24.23 -2.99
N ARG A 80 -12.37 -25.34 -3.75
CA ARG A 80 -12.17 -25.30 -5.20
C ARG A 80 -13.28 -24.51 -5.91
N ALA A 81 -14.54 -24.72 -5.53
CA ALA A 81 -15.67 -23.98 -6.10
C ALA A 81 -15.54 -22.46 -5.83
N VAL A 82 -15.19 -22.08 -4.60
CA VAL A 82 -14.92 -20.67 -4.23
C VAL A 82 -13.75 -20.12 -5.05
N VAL A 83 -12.65 -20.87 -5.19
CA VAL A 83 -11.49 -20.43 -5.98
C VAL A 83 -11.87 -20.18 -7.43
N SER A 84 -12.63 -21.09 -8.06
CA SER A 84 -13.12 -20.92 -9.43
C SER A 84 -13.98 -19.67 -9.57
N HIS A 85 -14.95 -19.50 -8.67
CA HIS A 85 -15.82 -18.33 -8.67
C HIS A 85 -15.05 -17.01 -8.46
N LEU A 86 -14.06 -17.00 -7.56
CA LEU A 86 -13.22 -15.82 -7.34
C LEU A 86 -12.33 -15.53 -8.55
N ALA A 87 -11.87 -16.53 -9.27
CA ALA A 87 -10.99 -16.36 -10.42
C ALA A 87 -11.69 -15.68 -11.61
N GLU A 88 -13.03 -15.71 -11.67
CA GLU A 88 -13.82 -15.02 -12.72
C GLU A 88 -13.61 -13.49 -12.70
N THR A 89 -13.39 -12.91 -11.52
CA THR A 89 -13.36 -11.44 -11.33
C THR A 89 -12.11 -10.93 -10.64
N ASN A 90 -11.29 -11.81 -10.03
CA ASN A 90 -10.13 -11.41 -9.25
C ASN A 90 -8.83 -11.89 -9.88
N ALA A 91 -7.79 -11.06 -9.75
CA ALA A 91 -6.44 -11.46 -10.14
C ALA A 91 -5.99 -12.70 -9.35
N PRO A 92 -5.18 -13.61 -9.94
CA PRO A 92 -4.76 -14.85 -9.28
C PRO A 92 -4.15 -14.67 -7.87
N ARG A 93 -3.34 -13.61 -7.67
CA ARG A 93 -2.77 -13.30 -6.33
C ARG A 93 -3.80 -12.87 -5.30
N SER A 94 -4.89 -12.23 -5.71
CA SER A 94 -5.99 -11.90 -4.81
C SER A 94 -6.72 -13.17 -4.35
N VAL A 95 -6.92 -14.14 -5.26
CA VAL A 95 -7.48 -15.46 -4.92
C VAL A 95 -6.59 -16.20 -3.92
N VAL A 96 -5.27 -16.24 -4.17
CA VAL A 96 -4.30 -16.81 -3.21
C VAL A 96 -4.37 -16.12 -1.85
N SER A 97 -4.49 -14.79 -1.82
CA SER A 97 -4.56 -14.03 -0.58
C SER A 97 -5.84 -14.33 0.20
N HIS A 98 -6.97 -14.47 -0.48
CA HIS A 98 -8.23 -14.91 0.11
C HIS A 98 -8.11 -16.32 0.70
N VAL A 99 -7.59 -17.29 -0.04
CA VAL A 99 -7.41 -18.67 0.44
C VAL A 99 -6.43 -18.72 1.62
N ASN A 100 -5.37 -17.88 1.62
CA ASN A 100 -4.48 -17.77 2.76
C ASN A 100 -5.19 -17.24 4.01
N ALA A 101 -6.01 -16.21 3.88
CA ALA A 101 -6.78 -15.67 5.00
C ALA A 101 -7.84 -16.67 5.50
N LEU A 102 -8.46 -17.43 4.59
CA LEU A 102 -9.37 -18.53 4.95
C LEU A 102 -8.64 -19.63 5.73
N TYR A 103 -7.45 -20.03 5.28
CA TYR A 103 -6.57 -20.96 5.99
C TYR A 103 -6.21 -20.48 7.39
N LEU A 104 -5.78 -19.22 7.53
CA LEU A 104 -5.43 -18.65 8.83
C LEU A 104 -6.65 -18.61 9.76
N GLY A 105 -7.81 -18.19 9.24
CA GLY A 105 -9.07 -18.20 9.99
C GLY A 105 -9.42 -19.60 10.48
N ALA A 106 -9.42 -20.59 9.60
CA ALA A 106 -9.72 -21.99 9.94
C ALA A 106 -8.79 -22.53 11.04
N ARG A 107 -7.49 -22.29 10.89
CA ARG A 107 -6.48 -22.80 11.82
C ARG A 107 -6.60 -22.22 13.23
N VAL A 108 -7.01 -20.95 13.33
CA VAL A 108 -7.23 -20.27 14.61
C VAL A 108 -8.59 -20.63 15.21
N MET A 109 -9.64 -20.73 14.39
CA MET A 109 -10.99 -21.07 14.85
C MET A 109 -11.16 -22.54 15.23
N MET A 110 -10.42 -23.43 14.57
CA MET A 110 -10.53 -24.89 14.70
C MET A 110 -9.12 -25.50 14.76
N PRO A 111 -8.38 -25.28 15.86
CA PRO A 111 -6.99 -25.70 16.00
C PRO A 111 -6.82 -27.22 16.07
N GLU A 112 -7.84 -27.95 16.50
CA GLU A 112 -7.84 -29.43 16.61
C GLU A 112 -7.94 -30.15 15.26
N HIS A 113 -8.21 -29.41 14.16
CA HIS A 113 -8.40 -29.98 12.83
C HIS A 113 -7.16 -29.79 11.96
N ASP A 114 -6.79 -30.84 11.20
CA ASP A 114 -5.67 -30.73 10.27
C ASP A 114 -6.05 -29.98 8.99
N TRP A 115 -5.53 -28.75 8.88
CA TRP A 115 -5.67 -27.88 7.70
C TRP A 115 -4.47 -27.95 6.74
N SER A 116 -3.60 -28.98 6.86
CA SER A 116 -2.45 -29.20 5.97
C SER A 116 -2.84 -29.23 4.50
N TRP A 117 -4.00 -29.80 4.18
CA TRP A 117 -4.54 -29.84 2.82
C TRP A 117 -4.84 -28.42 2.28
N LEU A 118 -5.39 -27.54 3.10
CA LEU A 118 -5.73 -26.17 2.71
C LEU A 118 -4.45 -25.31 2.56
N LYS A 119 -3.47 -25.54 3.44
CA LYS A 119 -2.11 -24.98 3.30
C LYS A 119 -1.47 -25.41 1.98
N ALA A 120 -1.62 -26.67 1.58
CA ALA A 120 -1.09 -27.21 0.32
C ALA A 120 -1.81 -26.62 -0.90
N ILE A 121 -3.13 -26.47 -0.87
CA ILE A 121 -3.90 -25.79 -1.94
C ILE A 121 -3.40 -24.36 -2.13
N LYS A 122 -3.26 -23.59 -1.04
CA LYS A 122 -2.69 -22.25 -1.09
C LYS A 122 -1.32 -22.23 -1.78
N ALA A 123 -0.42 -23.15 -1.42
CA ALA A 123 0.91 -23.22 -2.00
C ALA A 123 0.89 -23.51 -3.51
N ARG A 124 0.02 -24.43 -3.95
CA ARG A 124 -0.17 -24.73 -5.38
C ARG A 124 -0.74 -23.53 -6.14
N LEU A 125 -1.73 -22.84 -5.58
CA LEU A 125 -2.30 -21.63 -6.19
C LEU A 125 -1.25 -20.52 -6.31
N LEU A 126 -0.39 -20.36 -5.30
CA LEU A 126 0.71 -19.39 -5.35
C LEU A 126 1.73 -19.75 -6.45
N ALA A 127 2.07 -21.03 -6.60
CA ALA A 127 2.99 -21.50 -7.63
C ALA A 127 2.41 -21.36 -9.05
N ALA A 128 1.10 -21.57 -9.21
CA ALA A 128 0.40 -21.40 -10.48
C ALA A 128 0.10 -19.93 -10.82
N ALA A 129 0.08 -19.02 -9.83
CA ALA A 129 -0.17 -17.61 -10.06
C ALA A 129 0.96 -16.99 -10.90
N PRO A 130 0.64 -16.28 -12.00
CA PRO A 130 1.66 -15.70 -12.87
C PRO A 130 2.68 -14.85 -12.09
N ALA A 131 3.95 -14.97 -12.46
CA ALA A 131 4.97 -14.02 -12.04
C ALA A 131 4.46 -12.60 -12.35
N ARG A 132 4.69 -11.65 -11.44
CA ARG A 132 4.14 -10.29 -11.51
C ARG A 132 4.43 -9.73 -12.92
N SER A 133 3.39 -9.53 -13.74
CA SER A 133 3.57 -9.15 -15.15
C SER A 133 3.95 -7.67 -15.29
N GLN A 134 4.83 -7.45 -16.27
CA GLN A 134 5.51 -6.23 -16.72
C GLN A 134 6.36 -5.48 -15.69
N ALA A 135 7.65 -5.37 -16.00
CA ALA A 135 8.54 -4.40 -15.39
C ALA A 135 7.95 -3.01 -15.62
N ARG A 136 7.34 -2.44 -14.58
CA ARG A 136 6.91 -1.04 -14.60
C ARG A 136 8.13 -0.15 -14.82
N PRO A 137 7.96 1.06 -15.36
CA PRO A 137 9.02 2.07 -15.34
C PRO A 137 9.61 2.18 -13.94
N VAL A 138 10.93 2.28 -13.88
CA VAL A 138 11.61 2.56 -12.61
C VAL A 138 11.44 4.03 -12.33
N ILE A 139 10.88 4.35 -11.16
CA ILE A 139 10.86 5.71 -10.64
C ILE A 139 11.84 5.80 -9.47
N THR A 140 12.60 6.88 -9.43
CA THR A 140 13.60 7.19 -8.40
C THR A 140 13.09 8.32 -7.51
N SER A 141 13.63 8.43 -6.28
CA SER A 141 13.35 9.55 -5.38
C SER A 141 13.64 10.90 -6.03
N VAL A 142 14.71 11.01 -6.85
CA VAL A 142 15.03 12.25 -7.57
C VAL A 142 13.91 12.62 -8.55
N GLN A 143 13.44 11.67 -9.36
CA GLN A 143 12.32 11.92 -10.27
C GLN A 143 11.02 12.28 -9.53
N LEU A 144 10.73 11.65 -8.38
CA LEU A 144 9.59 12.03 -7.55
C LEU A 144 9.71 13.45 -7.02
N LEU A 145 10.91 13.84 -6.59
CA LEU A 145 11.20 15.18 -6.13
C LEU A 145 10.97 16.21 -7.25
N ASP A 146 11.55 15.98 -8.43
CA ASP A 146 11.39 16.86 -9.60
C ASP A 146 9.91 17.04 -9.97
N ILE A 147 9.16 15.94 -10.03
CA ILE A 147 7.71 15.95 -10.32
C ILE A 147 6.95 16.74 -9.26
N GLY A 148 7.27 16.51 -7.97
CA GLY A 148 6.62 17.19 -6.85
C GLY A 148 6.89 18.69 -6.85
N GLN A 149 8.15 19.09 -7.04
CA GLN A 149 8.56 20.49 -7.12
C GLN A 149 7.92 21.20 -8.29
N GLN A 150 7.98 20.60 -9.49
CA GLN A 150 7.33 21.19 -10.66
C GLN A 150 5.82 21.42 -10.42
N LEU A 151 5.14 20.46 -9.79
CA LEU A 151 3.71 20.59 -9.49
C LEU A 151 3.45 21.70 -8.46
N MET A 152 4.33 21.89 -7.49
CA MET A 152 4.22 22.99 -6.52
C MET A 152 4.54 24.35 -7.15
N ASP A 153 5.59 24.45 -7.96
CA ASP A 153 6.04 25.69 -8.58
C ASP A 153 5.01 26.24 -9.57
N GLU A 154 4.39 25.37 -10.38
CA GLU A 154 3.31 25.74 -11.30
C GLU A 154 2.01 26.16 -10.60
N ASN A 155 1.86 25.83 -9.31
CA ASN A 155 0.64 26.05 -8.54
C ASN A 155 0.92 26.83 -7.25
N LYS A 156 2.04 27.58 -7.23
CA LYS A 156 2.44 28.38 -6.08
C LYS A 156 1.46 29.54 -5.89
N PRO A 157 1.21 29.98 -4.64
CA PRO A 157 0.49 31.23 -4.42
C PRO A 157 1.25 32.42 -5.03
N GLU A 158 0.53 33.26 -5.76
CA GLU A 158 1.08 34.52 -6.27
C GLU A 158 0.87 35.63 -5.22
N PRO A 159 1.84 36.55 -5.04
CA PRO A 159 1.68 37.67 -4.13
C PRO A 159 0.43 38.50 -4.44
N GLY A 160 -0.38 38.79 -3.42
CA GLY A 160 -1.56 39.65 -3.54
C GLY A 160 -2.80 39.00 -4.17
N ALA A 161 -2.74 37.72 -4.56
CA ALA A 161 -3.88 36.99 -5.11
C ALA A 161 -4.22 35.74 -4.27
N PRO A 162 -5.50 35.48 -3.96
CA PRO A 162 -5.89 34.25 -3.27
C PRO A 162 -5.67 33.05 -4.18
N ILE A 163 -4.98 32.01 -3.68
CA ILE A 163 -4.79 30.77 -4.42
C ILE A 163 -6.15 30.10 -4.71
N SER A 164 -6.31 29.61 -5.95
CA SER A 164 -7.52 28.88 -6.35
C SER A 164 -7.57 27.54 -5.61
N LEU A 165 -8.78 26.98 -5.41
CA LEU A 165 -8.91 25.67 -4.76
C LEU A 165 -8.23 24.56 -5.59
N HIS A 166 -8.28 24.68 -6.90
CA HIS A 166 -7.67 23.74 -7.83
C HIS A 166 -6.15 23.72 -7.66
N ASP A 167 -5.52 24.89 -7.65
CA ASP A 167 -4.06 25.00 -7.52
C ASP A 167 -3.62 24.61 -6.12
N ALA A 168 -4.41 24.93 -5.09
CA ALA A 168 -4.16 24.49 -3.72
C ALA A 168 -4.14 22.95 -3.60
N ILE A 169 -5.06 22.25 -4.27
CA ILE A 169 -5.10 20.79 -4.30
C ILE A 169 -3.87 20.24 -5.03
N ARG A 170 -3.47 20.84 -6.15
CA ARG A 170 -2.29 20.42 -6.92
C ARG A 170 -0.99 20.64 -6.15
N TYR A 171 -0.85 21.78 -5.51
CA TYR A 171 0.29 22.09 -4.64
C TYR A 171 0.40 21.06 -3.51
N ARG A 172 -0.71 20.77 -2.81
CA ARG A 172 -0.76 19.72 -1.78
C ARG A 172 -0.31 18.36 -2.33
N ASP A 173 -0.83 17.97 -3.49
CA ASP A 173 -0.48 16.70 -4.12
C ASP A 173 1.01 16.64 -4.50
N GLY A 174 1.59 17.76 -4.98
CA GLY A 174 3.02 17.88 -5.28
C GLY A 174 3.87 17.72 -4.02
N LEU A 175 3.48 18.38 -2.92
CA LEU A 175 4.18 18.28 -1.65
C LEU A 175 4.14 16.85 -1.08
N MET A 176 3.02 16.12 -1.21
CA MET A 176 2.95 14.71 -0.80
C MET A 176 3.96 13.83 -1.53
N VAL A 177 4.12 14.05 -2.84
CA VAL A 177 5.03 13.28 -3.69
C VAL A 177 6.48 13.61 -3.37
N ALA A 178 6.79 14.91 -3.25
CA ALA A 178 8.12 15.38 -2.84
C ALA A 178 8.50 14.89 -1.44
N LEU A 179 7.55 14.85 -0.49
CA LEU A 179 7.78 14.28 0.84
C LEU A 179 8.18 12.80 0.76
N LEU A 180 7.48 11.98 -0.04
CA LEU A 180 7.83 10.56 -0.18
C LEU A 180 9.19 10.30 -0.84
N ALA A 181 9.72 11.27 -1.60
CA ALA A 181 11.07 11.16 -2.14
C ALA A 181 12.13 11.08 -1.04
N PHE A 182 11.92 11.80 0.07
CA PHE A 182 12.83 11.85 1.23
C PHE A 182 12.40 10.94 2.37
N VAL A 183 11.10 10.80 2.59
CA VAL A 183 10.52 10.09 3.72
C VAL A 183 9.68 8.93 3.19
N PRO A 184 10.31 7.79 2.85
CA PRO A 184 9.63 6.67 2.19
C PRO A 184 8.76 5.91 3.18
N ILE A 185 7.62 6.49 3.57
CA ILE A 185 6.64 5.94 4.53
C ILE A 185 5.51 5.19 3.81
N ARG A 186 4.76 4.36 4.56
CA ARG A 186 3.64 3.60 3.98
C ARG A 186 2.46 4.55 3.73
N ARG A 187 1.61 4.23 2.74
CA ARG A 187 0.41 5.02 2.42
C ARG A 187 -0.44 5.36 3.65
N LYS A 188 -0.71 4.37 4.51
CA LYS A 188 -1.48 4.55 5.75
C LYS A 188 -0.83 5.60 6.66
N ASN A 189 0.48 5.49 6.87
CA ASN A 189 1.26 6.44 7.67
C ASN A 189 1.25 7.83 7.04
N LEU A 190 1.43 7.93 5.72
CA LEU A 190 1.37 9.20 5.01
C LEU A 190 0.01 9.89 5.21
N ALA A 191 -1.09 9.15 5.07
CA ALA A 191 -2.45 9.69 5.28
C ALA A 191 -2.72 10.10 6.75
N ALA A 192 -2.06 9.44 7.71
CA ALA A 192 -2.24 9.67 9.14
C ALA A 192 -1.33 10.75 9.74
N LEU A 193 -0.46 11.40 8.94
CA LEU A 193 0.41 12.46 9.46
C LEU A 193 -0.43 13.60 10.06
N GLU A 194 -0.07 14.01 11.27
CA GLU A 194 -0.69 15.09 12.03
C GLU A 194 0.38 16.11 12.41
N ILE A 195 0.03 17.39 12.33
CA ILE A 195 0.88 18.50 12.77
C ILE A 195 1.01 18.43 14.29
N ASP A 196 2.19 18.77 14.82
CA ASP A 196 2.57 18.75 16.24
C ASP A 196 2.64 17.36 16.89
N ARG A 197 2.28 16.30 16.16
CA ARG A 197 2.42 14.91 16.62
C ARG A 197 3.37 14.09 15.74
N HIS A 198 3.15 14.11 14.43
CA HIS A 198 3.96 13.37 13.47
C HIS A 198 4.90 14.30 12.69
N LEU A 199 4.42 15.50 12.36
CA LEU A 199 5.26 16.57 11.83
C LEU A 199 5.61 17.51 12.98
N VAL A 200 6.85 17.41 13.46
CA VAL A 200 7.32 18.12 14.65
C VAL A 200 8.36 19.16 14.26
N ARG A 201 8.30 20.33 14.89
CA ARG A 201 9.30 21.39 14.73
C ARG A 201 10.16 21.49 15.98
N GLU A 202 11.47 21.35 15.80
CA GLU A 202 12.46 21.61 16.85
C GLU A 202 13.39 22.74 16.41
N GLY A 203 13.21 23.92 17.00
CA GLY A 203 13.90 25.13 16.56
C GLY A 203 13.55 25.50 15.11
N SER A 204 14.56 25.52 14.23
CA SER A 204 14.39 25.75 12.79
C SER A 204 14.19 24.48 11.97
N ARG A 205 14.31 23.30 12.58
CA ARG A 205 14.29 22.00 11.89
C ARG A 205 12.91 21.36 12.00
N TRP A 206 12.55 20.62 10.95
CA TRP A 206 11.30 19.86 10.89
C TRP A 206 11.60 18.38 10.77
N PHE A 207 10.86 17.57 11.52
CA PHE A 207 11.00 16.13 11.56
C PHE A 207 9.66 15.45 11.24
N VAL A 208 9.73 14.32 10.56
CA VAL A 208 8.63 13.35 10.49
C VAL A 208 8.95 12.22 11.44
N VAL A 209 8.17 12.12 12.51
CA VAL A 209 8.29 11.10 13.56
C VAL A 209 7.04 10.24 13.55
N ILE A 210 7.20 8.91 13.53
CA ILE A 210 6.09 7.97 13.62
C ILE A 210 6.44 6.90 14.66
N PRO A 211 5.64 6.79 15.73
CA PRO A 211 5.93 5.86 16.81
C PRO A 211 5.74 4.41 16.35
N ARG A 212 6.41 3.47 17.04
CA ARG A 212 6.49 2.08 16.62
C ARG A 212 5.12 1.41 16.50
N GLU A 213 4.16 1.78 17.35
CA GLU A 213 2.79 1.28 17.43
C GLU A 213 1.99 1.57 16.16
N GLU A 214 2.38 2.62 15.43
CA GLU A 214 1.75 3.05 14.19
C GLU A 214 2.47 2.53 12.96
N THR A 215 3.58 1.82 13.15
CA THR A 215 4.34 1.22 12.05
C THR A 215 3.97 -0.26 11.89
N LYS A 216 3.85 -0.68 10.63
CA LYS A 216 3.56 -2.09 10.30
C LYS A 216 4.58 -3.08 10.87
N THR A 217 5.84 -2.65 11.04
CA THR A 217 6.97 -3.50 11.45
C THR A 217 7.36 -3.33 12.91
N GLY A 218 6.71 -2.43 13.65
CA GLY A 218 7.09 -2.12 15.04
C GLY A 218 8.42 -1.39 15.17
N THR A 219 8.91 -0.78 14.07
CA THR A 219 10.15 0.01 14.02
C THR A 219 9.75 1.48 13.92
N PRO A 220 10.14 2.35 14.88
CA PRO A 220 9.84 3.77 14.80
C PRO A 220 10.49 4.39 13.56
N ILE A 221 9.89 5.45 13.05
CA ILE A 221 10.39 6.19 11.88
C ILE A 221 10.69 7.61 12.33
N GLU A 222 11.87 8.09 11.96
CA GLU A 222 12.30 9.47 12.21
C GLU A 222 13.10 9.96 10.99
N PHE A 223 12.67 11.08 10.42
CA PHE A 223 13.36 11.72 9.29
C PHE A 223 13.43 13.23 9.49
N LEU A 224 14.63 13.80 9.38
CA LEU A 224 14.84 15.23 9.23
C LEU A 224 14.42 15.66 7.81
N LEU A 225 13.59 16.69 7.71
CA LEU A 225 13.22 17.27 6.42
C LEU A 225 14.32 18.21 5.92
N PRO A 226 14.75 18.10 4.64
CA PRO A 226 15.74 19.00 4.07
C PRO A 226 15.14 20.41 3.90
N GLU A 227 15.98 21.44 4.03
CA GLU A 227 15.58 22.85 3.91
C GLU A 227 14.79 23.14 2.63
N LEU A 228 15.20 22.52 1.52
CA LEU A 228 14.49 22.59 0.24
C LEU A 228 13.00 22.28 0.39
N LEU A 229 12.66 21.19 1.10
CA LEU A 229 11.28 20.77 1.29
C LEU A 229 10.57 21.63 2.35
N VAL A 230 11.29 22.12 3.35
CA VAL A 230 10.75 23.00 4.40
C VAL A 230 10.19 24.30 3.81
N LEU A 231 10.81 24.85 2.75
CA LEU A 231 10.29 26.03 2.05
C LEU A 231 8.88 25.77 1.48
N TYR A 232 8.68 24.64 0.80
CA TYR A 232 7.37 24.27 0.26
C TYR A 232 6.37 23.89 1.36
N LEU A 233 6.83 23.20 2.41
CA LEU A 233 6.00 22.86 3.56
C LEU A 233 5.47 24.11 4.25
N THR A 234 6.29 25.15 4.42
CA THR A 234 5.90 26.40 5.07
C THR A 234 4.78 27.09 4.27
N VAL A 235 4.95 27.24 2.96
CA VAL A 235 3.90 27.77 2.06
C VAL A 235 2.63 26.92 2.14
N TYR A 236 2.77 25.60 2.24
CA TYR A 236 1.62 24.72 2.38
C TYR A 236 0.87 24.99 3.69
N LEU A 237 1.56 25.04 4.82
CA LEU A 237 0.96 25.23 6.13
C LEU A 237 0.31 26.61 6.28
N ASP A 238 0.95 27.65 5.76
CA ASP A 238 0.55 29.04 6.00
C ASP A 238 -0.51 29.55 5.01
N VAL A 239 -0.49 29.07 3.77
CA VAL A 239 -1.33 29.62 2.69
C VAL A 239 -2.26 28.58 2.08
N VAL A 240 -1.70 27.46 1.62
CA VAL A 240 -2.44 26.48 0.81
C VAL A 240 -3.42 25.67 1.65
N ARG A 241 -2.98 25.17 2.79
CA ARG A 241 -3.76 24.31 3.69
C ARG A 241 -4.96 25.05 4.29
N PRO A 242 -4.83 26.30 4.80
CA PRO A 242 -5.98 27.09 5.24
C PRO A 242 -7.01 27.30 4.13
N ARG A 243 -6.55 27.53 2.88
CA ARG A 243 -7.44 27.69 1.72
C ARG A 243 -8.28 26.45 1.43
N ILE A 244 -7.71 25.25 1.62
CA ILE A 244 -8.43 23.97 1.44
C ILE A 244 -9.45 23.76 2.57
N LEU A 245 -9.07 24.07 3.82
CA LEU A 245 -9.92 23.88 5.00
C LEU A 245 -11.09 24.87 5.10
N ARG A 246 -10.98 26.04 4.45
CA ARG A 246 -12.01 27.10 4.49
C ARG A 246 -12.39 27.49 5.93
N GLY A 247 -11.39 27.61 6.81
CA GLY A 247 -11.56 28.01 8.22
C GLY A 247 -11.87 26.87 9.19
N ALA A 248 -12.02 25.62 8.73
CA ALA A 248 -12.18 24.49 9.64
C ALA A 248 -10.87 24.15 10.37
N THR A 249 -10.97 23.67 11.61
CA THR A 249 -9.83 23.15 12.36
C THR A 249 -9.63 21.66 12.05
N CYS A 250 -8.38 21.28 11.82
CA CYS A 250 -7.99 19.89 11.59
C CYS A 250 -6.51 19.76 11.98
N SER A 251 -6.11 18.69 12.66
CA SER A 251 -4.70 18.42 12.99
C SER A 251 -3.96 17.70 11.85
N ALA A 252 -4.69 17.03 10.95
CA ALA A 252 -4.09 16.26 9.87
C ALA A 252 -3.25 17.15 8.95
N LEU A 253 -2.04 16.71 8.63
CA LEU A 253 -1.16 17.39 7.70
C LEU A 253 -1.86 17.54 6.35
N TRP A 254 -2.44 16.45 5.85
CA TRP A 254 -3.15 16.43 4.58
C TRP A 254 -4.65 16.59 4.75
N VAL A 255 -5.20 17.60 4.10
CA VAL A 255 -6.61 17.98 4.25
C VAL A 255 -7.38 17.78 2.94
N SER A 256 -8.64 17.37 3.04
CA SER A 256 -9.58 17.19 1.95
C SER A 256 -10.41 18.45 1.72
N PRO A 257 -10.60 18.90 0.47
CA PRO A 257 -11.54 19.98 0.15
C PRO A 257 -13.01 19.54 0.34
N ILE A 258 -13.26 18.22 0.46
CA ILE A 258 -14.58 17.65 0.70
C ILE A 258 -14.72 17.39 2.20
N GLY A 259 -15.70 18.07 2.81
CA GLY A 259 -16.04 17.91 4.23
C GLY A 259 -15.01 18.50 5.19
N ASN A 260 -14.08 19.34 4.71
CA ASN A 260 -13.10 20.10 5.50
C ASN A 260 -12.42 19.29 6.61
N ARG A 261 -11.94 18.09 6.25
CA ARG A 261 -11.42 17.07 7.18
C ARG A 261 -10.11 16.48 6.66
N ALA A 262 -9.51 15.58 7.43
CA ALA A 262 -8.34 14.80 7.02
C ALA A 262 -8.56 14.13 5.65
N LEU A 263 -7.52 14.11 4.82
CA LEU A 263 -7.54 13.38 3.56
C LEU A 263 -7.51 11.86 3.81
N SER A 264 -8.50 11.15 3.31
CA SER A 264 -8.55 9.69 3.46
C SER A 264 -7.50 8.99 2.59
N GLU A 265 -7.20 7.71 2.89
CA GLU A 265 -6.34 6.89 2.04
C GLU A 265 -6.84 6.81 0.59
N VAL A 266 -8.16 6.78 0.38
CA VAL A 266 -8.78 6.80 -0.95
C VAL A 266 -8.57 8.17 -1.63
N GLY A 267 -8.66 9.26 -0.87
CA GLY A 267 -8.34 10.61 -1.37
C GLY A 267 -6.89 10.72 -1.83
N LEU A 268 -5.97 10.14 -1.06
CA LEU A 268 -4.55 10.06 -1.38
C LEU A 268 -4.29 9.22 -2.64
N GLU A 269 -4.96 8.07 -2.79
CA GLU A 269 -4.90 7.29 -4.05
C GLU A 269 -5.37 8.11 -5.25
N LYS A 270 -6.45 8.90 -5.10
CA LYS A 270 -6.92 9.79 -6.17
C LYS A 270 -5.89 10.86 -6.53
N SER A 271 -5.12 11.37 -5.55
CA SER A 271 -3.99 12.28 -5.83
C SER A 271 -2.91 11.61 -6.68
N PHE A 272 -2.52 10.37 -6.35
CA PHE A 272 -1.55 9.60 -7.16
C PHE A 272 -2.08 9.21 -8.54
N ASN A 273 -3.39 8.98 -8.67
CA ASN A 273 -4.00 8.73 -9.98
C ASN A 273 -3.97 9.99 -10.86
N ARG A 274 -4.25 11.19 -10.31
CA ARG A 274 -4.07 12.46 -11.03
C ARG A 274 -2.62 12.66 -11.47
N LEU A 275 -1.67 12.39 -10.57
CA LEU A 275 -0.25 12.42 -10.89
C LEU A 275 0.09 11.47 -12.04
N SER A 276 -0.41 10.23 -11.98
CA SER A 276 -0.18 9.21 -13.00
C SER A 276 -0.65 9.65 -14.39
N ILE A 277 -1.83 10.27 -14.46
CA ILE A 277 -2.37 10.83 -15.71
C ILE A 277 -1.43 11.91 -16.24
N ARG A 278 -0.97 12.81 -15.36
CA ARG A 278 -0.08 13.92 -15.73
C ARG A 278 1.27 13.44 -16.27
N VAL A 279 1.87 12.42 -15.67
CA VAL A 279 3.19 11.90 -16.10
C VAL A 279 3.12 10.86 -17.23
N GLY A 280 1.92 10.43 -17.62
CA GLY A 280 1.71 9.45 -18.70
C GLY A 280 1.97 7.99 -18.31
N PHE A 281 2.24 7.70 -17.04
CA PHE A 281 2.40 6.33 -16.54
C PHE A 281 1.94 6.20 -15.08
N ARG A 282 1.56 4.98 -14.69
CA ARG A 282 1.04 4.71 -13.34
C ARG A 282 2.12 4.83 -12.27
N ILE A 283 1.91 5.73 -11.31
CA ILE A 283 2.66 5.87 -10.07
C ILE A 283 1.71 5.64 -8.89
N THR A 284 2.03 4.69 -8.01
CA THR A 284 1.30 4.46 -6.76
C THR A 284 2.11 4.92 -5.54
N PRO A 285 1.49 5.16 -4.37
CA PRO A 285 2.23 5.44 -3.14
C PRO A 285 3.27 4.35 -2.79
N HIS A 286 2.99 3.10 -3.18
CA HIS A 286 3.94 2.00 -3.02
C HIS A 286 5.14 2.14 -3.97
N ASP A 287 4.91 2.53 -5.23
CA ASP A 287 6.01 2.77 -6.17
C ASP A 287 6.87 3.95 -5.68
N ALA A 288 6.26 4.98 -5.08
CA ALA A 288 6.96 6.10 -4.48
C ALA A 288 7.83 5.68 -3.28
N ARG A 289 7.33 4.83 -2.39
CA ARG A 289 8.13 4.22 -1.31
C ARG A 289 9.29 3.38 -1.86
N ASP A 290 9.02 2.55 -2.86
CA ASP A 290 10.02 1.67 -3.50
C ASP A 290 11.12 2.46 -4.24
N ALA A 291 10.84 3.73 -4.58
CA ALA A 291 11.78 4.62 -5.26
C ALA A 291 13.02 4.89 -4.40
N ALA A 292 12.87 5.01 -3.07
CA ALA A 292 14.00 5.23 -2.16
C ALA A 292 14.97 4.05 -2.16
N ALA A 293 14.49 2.80 -2.08
CA ALA A 293 15.36 1.63 -2.23
C ALA A 293 16.06 1.60 -3.59
N THR A 294 15.33 1.99 -4.64
CA THR A 294 15.87 1.94 -5.99
C THR A 294 16.94 3.01 -6.20
N THR A 295 16.69 4.24 -5.73
CA THR A 295 17.67 5.33 -5.71
C THR A 295 18.91 4.95 -4.93
N TRP A 296 18.74 4.40 -3.72
CA TRP A 296 19.89 3.96 -2.92
C TRP A 296 20.68 2.84 -3.61
N ALA A 297 19.99 1.85 -4.18
CA ALA A 297 20.64 0.76 -4.89
C ALA A 297 21.41 1.22 -6.15
N ILE A 298 20.94 2.27 -6.82
CA ILE A 298 21.65 2.90 -7.96
C ILE A 298 22.84 3.74 -7.47
N ALA A 299 22.66 4.51 -6.39
CA ALA A 299 23.70 5.42 -5.90
C ALA A 299 24.83 4.69 -5.15
N MET A 300 24.50 3.62 -4.43
CA MET A 300 25.39 2.88 -3.52
C MET A 300 25.23 1.35 -3.70
N PRO A 301 25.60 0.77 -4.85
CA PRO A 301 25.31 -0.62 -5.22
C PRO A 301 25.92 -1.70 -4.31
N GLY A 302 26.82 -1.34 -3.39
CA GLY A 302 27.43 -2.23 -2.39
C GLY A 302 26.81 -2.21 -1.00
N GLN A 303 25.86 -1.32 -0.70
CA GLN A 303 25.38 -1.07 0.68
C GLN A 303 23.96 -1.60 0.94
N ILE A 304 23.77 -2.91 0.74
CA ILE A 304 22.46 -3.59 0.81
C ILE A 304 21.78 -3.43 2.18
N GLY A 305 22.56 -3.47 3.27
CA GLY A 305 22.04 -3.35 4.64
C GLY A 305 21.36 -2.00 4.91
N ILE A 306 21.92 -0.89 4.43
CA ILE A 306 21.41 0.45 4.70
C ILE A 306 20.06 0.69 4.00
N ALA A 307 19.87 0.16 2.79
CA ALA A 307 18.59 0.23 2.09
C ALA A 307 17.46 -0.54 2.82
N ARG A 308 17.80 -1.64 3.51
CA ARG A 308 16.84 -2.39 4.35
C ARG A 308 16.39 -1.52 5.53
N ASP A 309 17.33 -0.87 6.19
CA ASP A 309 17.07 -0.08 7.39
C ASP A 309 16.28 1.19 7.05
N LEU A 310 16.64 1.88 5.95
CA LEU A 310 15.92 3.04 5.41
C LEU A 310 14.42 2.77 5.14
N LEU A 311 14.08 1.54 4.72
CA LEU A 311 12.71 1.14 4.43
C LEU A 311 12.07 0.26 5.49
N ALA A 312 12.74 0.04 6.63
CA ALA A 312 12.31 -0.90 7.67
C ALA A 312 11.78 -2.22 7.04
N HIS A 313 12.52 -2.79 6.09
CA HIS A 313 12.15 -4.05 5.45
C HIS A 313 12.47 -5.21 6.39
N SER A 314 11.45 -6.01 6.73
CA SER A 314 11.62 -7.21 7.55
C SER A 314 12.24 -8.40 6.79
N ASP A 315 12.32 -8.33 5.46
CA ASP A 315 12.83 -9.41 4.59
C ASP A 315 13.83 -8.88 3.55
N LEU A 316 15.03 -9.46 3.56
CA LEU A 316 16.12 -9.20 2.63
C LEU A 316 15.72 -9.44 1.17
N ARG A 317 14.81 -10.38 0.87
CA ARG A 317 14.35 -10.67 -0.50
C ARG A 317 13.76 -9.45 -1.19
N THR A 318 13.04 -8.61 -0.44
CA THR A 318 12.47 -7.36 -0.98
C THR A 318 13.59 -6.42 -1.38
N THR A 319 14.59 -6.25 -0.51
CA THR A 319 15.77 -5.41 -0.75
C THR A 319 16.60 -5.93 -1.94
N THR A 320 16.90 -7.23 -2.02
CA THR A 320 17.64 -7.85 -3.14
C THR A 320 16.98 -7.59 -4.50
N ARG A 321 15.65 -7.58 -4.57
CA ARG A 321 14.91 -7.25 -5.81
C ARG A 321 15.23 -5.84 -6.30
N HIS A 322 15.34 -4.86 -5.41
CA HIS A 322 15.68 -3.48 -5.79
C HIS A 322 17.12 -3.39 -6.33
N TYR A 323 18.05 -4.12 -5.73
CA TYR A 323 19.43 -4.22 -6.23
C TYR A 323 19.53 -4.90 -7.59
N ASN A 324 18.82 -6.01 -7.81
CA ASN A 324 18.77 -6.66 -9.12
C ASN A 324 18.21 -5.71 -10.20
N ARG A 325 17.21 -4.90 -9.84
CA ARG A 325 16.63 -3.88 -10.72
C ARG A 325 17.63 -2.75 -11.01
N ALA A 326 18.35 -2.25 -10.01
CA ALA A 326 19.36 -1.22 -10.16
C ALA A 326 20.52 -1.68 -11.08
N ARG A 327 21.05 -2.89 -10.86
CA ARG A 327 22.07 -3.50 -11.74
C ARG A 327 21.61 -3.59 -13.20
N GLY A 328 20.34 -3.93 -13.43
CA GLY A 328 19.77 -3.94 -14.78
C GLY A 328 19.77 -2.56 -15.45
N ILE A 329 19.51 -1.49 -14.69
CA ILE A 329 19.56 -0.10 -15.19
C ILE A 329 20.99 0.31 -15.51
N GLU A 330 21.94 0.01 -14.61
CA GLU A 330 23.36 0.28 -14.83
C GLU A 330 23.89 -0.43 -16.08
N ALA A 331 23.58 -1.73 -16.23
CA ALA A 331 23.97 -2.50 -17.41
C ALA A 331 23.39 -1.91 -18.70
N SER A 332 22.13 -1.47 -18.67
CA SER A 332 21.50 -0.79 -19.82
C SER A 332 22.18 0.55 -20.15
N ARG A 333 22.53 1.37 -19.15
CA ARG A 333 23.25 2.63 -19.35
C ARG A 333 24.64 2.41 -19.93
N ALA A 334 25.40 1.45 -19.38
CA ALA A 334 26.72 1.08 -19.89
C ALA A 334 26.62 0.59 -21.34
N TYR A 335 25.63 -0.25 -21.65
CA TYR A 335 25.38 -0.70 -23.02
C TYR A 335 25.05 0.47 -23.98
N HIS A 336 24.22 1.43 -23.57
CA HIS A 336 23.91 2.60 -24.38
C HIS A 336 25.14 3.48 -24.63
N GLN A 337 26.00 3.67 -23.62
CA GLN A 337 27.25 4.42 -23.78
C GLN A 337 28.19 3.73 -24.76
N VAL A 338 28.36 2.41 -24.65
CA VAL A 338 29.17 1.62 -25.60
C VAL A 338 28.59 1.70 -27.01
N THR A 339 27.27 1.57 -27.16
CA THR A 339 26.58 1.66 -28.45
C THR A 339 26.73 3.05 -29.08
N ALA A 340 26.57 4.12 -28.30
CA ALA A 340 26.74 5.50 -28.74
C ALA A 340 28.19 5.76 -29.20
N ALA A 341 29.18 5.25 -28.44
CA ALA A 341 30.60 5.33 -28.79
C ALA A 341 30.94 4.55 -30.07
N MET A 342 30.32 3.39 -30.30
CA MET A 342 30.49 2.62 -31.54
C MET A 342 29.87 3.33 -32.75
N ARG A 343 28.73 4.01 -32.56
CA ARG A 343 28.07 4.80 -33.63
C ARG A 343 28.86 6.05 -34.01
N THR A 344 29.47 6.74 -33.05
CA THR A 344 30.33 7.92 -33.34
C THR A 344 31.63 7.53 -34.05
N LYS A 345 32.15 6.32 -33.85
CA LYS A 345 33.34 5.80 -34.54
C LYS A 345 33.09 5.27 -35.97
N ARG A 346 31.83 5.13 -36.39
CA ARG A 346 31.47 4.76 -37.76
C ARG A 346 30.63 5.89 -38.38
N PRO A 347 31.25 6.93 -38.97
CA PRO A 347 30.49 7.84 -39.81
C PRO A 347 29.88 7.03 -40.96
N PHE A 348 28.57 7.20 -41.14
CA PHE A 348 27.80 6.56 -42.18
C PHE A 348 28.45 6.89 -43.54
N ARG A 349 29.18 5.94 -44.14
CA ARG A 349 29.62 6.08 -45.54
C ARG A 349 28.35 6.05 -46.40
N ARG A 350 27.86 7.22 -46.80
CA ARG A 350 26.95 7.34 -47.92
C ARG A 350 27.76 7.04 -49.19
N SER A 351 27.48 5.90 -49.81
CA SER A 351 27.84 5.59 -51.19
C SER A 351 26.95 6.37 -52.15
#